data_AF-A0A8T0YI92-F1
#
_entry.id   AF-A0A8T0YI92-F1
#
_cell.length_a   1.000
_cell.length_b   1.000
_cell.length_c   1.000
_cell.angle_alpha   90.00
_cell.angle_beta   90.00
_cell.angle_gamma   90.00
#
_symmetry.space_group_name_H-M   'P 1'
#
loop_
_entity.id
_entity.type
_entity.pdbx_description
1 polymer ?
#
loop_
_entity_poly.entity_id
_entity_poly.type
_entity_poly.pdbx_seq_one_letter_code
_entity_poly.pdbx_strand_id
1 'polypeptide(L)'
;MEITKTYCFIKSSSHKAFAPFMEAVSNARREGDVDKSKVMIAEMMKLVGNSAFGRSGMDMSKHKEVKYESSDKAIKNKIEHFTFHGLEELNDACEITMKKRRLNNKNPIHLSIAIYQLAKLRMLQFYYDCIDFYFDRSDFQYQEMDTDSAYIAFSCEKPFQACIKPELREHFQEHKYDWFPRDYNTEVAKFDHRTPDLFKDEWSGDAMVSLSSKNYIFYLPDESYKVKVSAKGV
;
A
#
# COMPACT_ATOMS: atom_id res chain seq x y z
N MET A 1 5.67 29.43 -0.46
CA MET A 1 4.22 29.19 -0.62
C MET A 1 3.51 29.97 0.46
N GLU A 2 2.62 30.90 0.12
CA GLU A 2 1.86 31.69 1.09
C GLU A 2 0.41 31.15 1.16
N ILE A 3 -0.03 30.73 2.34
CA ILE A 3 -1.40 30.23 2.54
C ILE A 3 -2.31 31.42 2.81
N THR A 4 -3.25 31.70 1.92
CA THR A 4 -4.10 32.90 1.99
C THR A 4 -5.43 32.66 2.71
N LYS A 5 -5.94 31.43 2.77
CA LYS A 5 -7.22 31.08 3.43
C LYS A 5 -7.24 29.64 3.94
N THR A 6 -7.80 29.45 5.14
CA THR A 6 -8.11 28.13 5.73
C THR A 6 -9.58 28.12 6.13
N TYR A 7 -10.36 27.15 5.64
CA TYR A 7 -11.81 27.12 5.84
C TYR A 7 -12.27 26.16 6.95
N CYS A 8 -11.53 25.09 7.19
CA CYS A 8 -11.87 24.09 8.20
C CYS A 8 -10.60 23.44 8.74
N PHE A 9 -10.60 23.17 10.04
CA PHE A 9 -9.56 22.41 10.71
C PHE A 9 -10.22 21.37 11.62
N ILE A 10 -9.77 20.12 11.51
CA ILE A 10 -10.15 19.06 12.42
C ILE A 10 -8.91 18.69 13.22
N LYS A 11 -8.91 19.03 14.51
CA LYS A 11 -7.85 18.59 15.42
C LYS A 11 -7.96 17.09 15.59
N SER A 12 -6.87 16.37 15.36
CA SER A 12 -6.74 14.95 15.68
C SER A 12 -5.57 14.73 16.63
N SER A 13 -5.67 13.72 17.48
CA SER A 13 -4.58 13.26 18.34
C SER A 13 -4.08 11.91 17.83
N SER A 14 -2.76 11.73 17.84
CA SER A 14 -2.15 10.45 17.48
C SER A 14 -2.44 9.42 18.57
N HIS A 15 -2.96 8.26 18.16
CA HIS A 15 -3.21 7.11 19.04
C HIS A 15 -2.96 5.80 18.29
N LYS A 16 -2.52 4.77 19.01
CA LYS A 16 -2.29 3.42 18.49
C LYS A 16 -3.47 2.48 18.76
N ALA A 17 -4.69 2.93 18.46
CA ALA A 17 -5.93 2.20 18.79
C ALA A 17 -6.02 0.80 18.15
N PHE A 18 -5.33 0.58 17.03
CA PHE A 18 -5.30 -0.68 16.29
C PHE A 18 -4.05 -1.53 16.57
N ALA A 19 -3.21 -1.17 17.54
CA ALA A 19 -1.99 -1.93 17.84
C ALA A 19 -2.26 -3.42 18.13
N PRO A 20 -3.25 -3.81 18.97
CA PRO A 20 -3.52 -5.23 19.21
C PRO A 20 -3.97 -5.98 17.94
N PHE A 21 -4.73 -5.31 17.07
CA PHE A 21 -5.17 -5.89 15.80
C PHE A 21 -3.99 -6.10 14.85
N MET A 22 -3.11 -5.11 14.68
CA MET A 22 -1.95 -5.21 13.81
C MET A 22 -0.89 -6.17 14.35
N GLU A 23 -0.78 -6.30 15.68
CA GLU A 23 0.06 -7.30 16.32
C GLU A 23 -0.45 -8.72 16.02
N ALA A 24 -1.76 -8.96 16.12
CA ALA A 24 -2.36 -10.25 15.76
C ALA A 24 -2.10 -10.61 14.29
N VAL A 25 -2.23 -9.65 13.36
CA VAL A 25 -1.88 -9.85 11.94
C VAL A 25 -0.40 -10.20 11.78
N SER A 26 0.49 -9.46 12.44
CA SER A 26 1.94 -9.67 12.33
C SER A 26 2.36 -11.02 12.91
N ASN A 27 1.81 -11.41 14.06
CA ASN A 27 2.08 -12.69 14.71
C ASN A 27 1.59 -13.87 13.86
N ALA A 28 0.38 -13.81 13.31
CA ALA A 28 -0.10 -14.86 12.40
C ALA A 28 0.79 -15.00 11.16
N ARG A 29 1.32 -13.88 10.64
CA ARG A 29 2.28 -13.91 9.52
C ARG A 29 3.63 -14.51 9.90
N ARG A 30 4.15 -14.21 11.10
CA ARG A 30 5.38 -14.83 11.63
C ARG A 30 5.20 -16.33 11.79
N GLU A 31 4.06 -16.77 12.31
CA GLU A 31 3.76 -18.19 12.43
C GLU A 31 3.69 -18.90 11.07
N GLY A 32 3.07 -18.28 10.06
CA GLY A 32 3.02 -18.83 8.71
C GLY A 32 4.38 -18.90 7.99
N ASP A 33 5.34 -18.03 8.37
CA ASP A 33 6.72 -18.10 7.86
C ASP A 33 7.50 -19.29 8.44
N VAL A 34 7.12 -19.76 9.64
CA VAL A 34 7.77 -20.90 10.32
C VAL A 34 7.07 -22.22 9.98
N ASP A 35 5.73 -22.21 9.95
CA ASP A 35 4.90 -23.40 9.77
C ASP A 35 4.10 -23.33 8.46
N LYS A 36 4.49 -24.18 7.50
CA LYS A 36 3.85 -24.27 6.18
C LYS A 36 2.35 -24.58 6.26
N SER A 37 1.88 -25.26 7.32
CA SER A 37 0.45 -25.55 7.50
C SER A 37 -0.37 -24.30 7.83
N LYS A 38 0.27 -23.25 8.35
CA LYS A 38 -0.36 -21.97 8.73
C LYS A 38 -0.27 -20.88 7.66
N VAL A 39 0.34 -21.18 6.50
CA VAL A 39 0.47 -20.21 5.39
C VAL A 39 -0.88 -19.64 4.97
N MET A 40 -1.92 -20.48 4.86
CA MET A 40 -3.27 -20.03 4.52
C MET A 40 -3.82 -19.04 5.56
N ILE A 41 -3.59 -19.30 6.85
CA ILE A 41 -4.02 -18.41 7.94
C ILE A 41 -3.26 -17.08 7.88
N ALA A 42 -1.95 -17.12 7.61
CA ALA A 42 -1.13 -15.92 7.45
C ALA A 42 -1.59 -15.04 6.28
N GLU A 43 -1.93 -15.65 5.14
CA GLU A 43 -2.48 -14.95 3.98
C GLU A 43 -3.86 -14.37 4.26
N MET A 44 -4.74 -15.13 4.92
CA MET A 44 -6.04 -14.65 5.34
C MET A 44 -5.92 -13.46 6.30
N MET A 45 -5.02 -13.52 7.29
CA MET A 45 -4.79 -12.43 8.23
C MET A 45 -4.19 -11.20 7.55
N LYS A 46 -3.30 -11.38 6.56
CA LYS A 46 -2.82 -10.27 5.71
C LYS A 46 -3.99 -9.62 4.97
N LEU A 47 -4.88 -10.41 4.37
CA LEU A 47 -6.07 -9.91 3.68
C LEU A 47 -7.02 -9.17 4.65
N VAL A 48 -7.27 -9.72 5.84
CA VAL A 48 -8.08 -9.07 6.87
C VAL A 48 -7.49 -7.72 7.28
N GLY A 49 -6.17 -7.65 7.50
CA GLY A 49 -5.47 -6.39 7.80
C GLY A 49 -5.66 -5.34 6.71
N ASN A 50 -5.39 -5.71 5.46
CA ASN A 50 -5.50 -4.79 4.32
C ASN A 50 -6.94 -4.39 3.99
N SER A 51 -7.89 -5.31 4.14
CA SER A 51 -9.31 -5.09 3.80
C SER A 51 -10.04 -4.25 4.85
N ALA A 52 -9.69 -4.36 6.14
CA ALA A 52 -10.25 -3.53 7.20
C ALA A 52 -10.07 -2.04 6.89
N PHE A 53 -8.89 -1.67 6.42
CA PHE A 53 -8.58 -0.34 5.95
C PHE A 53 -9.42 0.03 4.70
N GLY A 54 -9.44 -0.80 3.66
CA GLY A 54 -10.25 -0.55 2.47
C GLY A 54 -11.74 -0.36 2.79
N ARG A 55 -12.25 -1.11 3.78
CA ARG A 55 -13.62 -0.98 4.26
C ARG A 55 -13.89 0.37 4.92
N SER A 56 -12.95 0.88 5.71
CA SER A 56 -13.09 2.20 6.34
C SER A 56 -13.21 3.35 5.33
N GLY A 57 -12.61 3.21 4.15
CA GLY A 57 -12.56 4.24 3.10
C GLY A 57 -13.55 4.00 1.97
N MET A 58 -14.47 3.05 2.13
CA MET A 58 -15.36 2.62 1.08
C MET A 58 -16.33 3.73 0.68
N ASP A 59 -16.33 4.02 -0.62
CA ASP A 59 -17.20 5.02 -1.23
C ASP A 59 -18.62 4.47 -1.41
N MET A 60 -19.45 4.74 -0.41
CA MET A 60 -20.85 4.33 -0.39
C MET A 60 -21.68 4.96 -1.53
N SER A 61 -21.20 6.04 -2.18
CA SER A 61 -21.92 6.70 -3.28
C SER A 61 -21.93 5.87 -4.56
N LYS A 62 -20.95 4.99 -4.73
CA LYS A 62 -20.85 4.07 -5.88
C LYS A 62 -21.79 2.86 -5.75
N HIS A 63 -22.36 2.63 -4.56
CA HIS A 63 -23.24 1.50 -4.34
C HIS A 63 -24.58 1.71 -5.04
N LYS A 64 -24.99 0.70 -5.81
CA LYS A 64 -26.25 0.69 -6.55
C LYS A 64 -27.19 -0.37 -5.96
N GLU A 65 -28.45 -0.28 -6.30
CA GLU A 65 -29.46 -1.30 -6.03
C GLU A 65 -29.83 -1.96 -7.35
N VAL A 66 -29.80 -3.29 -7.37
CA VAL A 66 -30.20 -4.09 -8.51
C VAL A 66 -31.60 -4.64 -8.25
N LYS A 67 -32.49 -4.54 -9.25
CA LYS A 67 -33.86 -5.06 -9.20
C LYS A 67 -34.13 -5.82 -10.49
N TYR A 68 -34.88 -6.92 -10.40
CA TYR A 68 -35.27 -7.71 -11.55
C TYR A 68 -36.76 -7.52 -11.80
N GLU A 69 -37.13 -7.24 -13.05
CA GLU A 69 -38.52 -6.99 -13.44
C GLU A 69 -38.79 -7.63 -14.82
N SER A 70 -39.89 -8.36 -14.94
CA SER A 70 -40.32 -8.99 -16.21
C SER A 70 -41.53 -8.32 -16.85
N SER A 71 -42.15 -7.35 -16.15
CA SER A 71 -43.32 -6.65 -16.67
C SER A 71 -42.90 -5.37 -17.37
N ASP A 72 -43.25 -5.22 -18.64
CA ASP A 72 -42.99 -4.01 -19.44
C ASP A 72 -43.41 -2.72 -18.73
N LYS A 73 -44.55 -2.74 -18.02
CA LYS A 73 -45.05 -1.59 -17.27
C LYS A 73 -44.14 -1.27 -16.08
N ALA A 74 -43.70 -2.29 -15.34
CA ALA A 74 -42.78 -2.11 -14.22
C ALA A 74 -41.41 -1.62 -14.70
N ILE A 75 -40.90 -2.17 -15.81
CA ILE A 75 -39.64 -1.77 -16.44
C ILE A 75 -39.68 -0.29 -16.83
N LYS A 76 -40.70 0.14 -17.59
CA LYS A 76 -40.87 1.55 -18.00
C LYS A 76 -40.90 2.50 -16.78
N ASN A 77 -41.67 2.16 -15.75
CA ASN A 77 -41.74 2.96 -14.53
C ASN A 77 -40.39 3.08 -13.82
N LYS A 78 -39.52 2.06 -13.87
CA LYS A 78 -38.18 2.12 -13.26
C LYS A 78 -37.21 2.93 -14.10
N ILE A 79 -37.27 2.86 -15.43
CA ILE A 79 -36.44 3.65 -16.34
C ILE A 79 -36.71 5.14 -16.17
N GLU A 80 -37.98 5.52 -16.05
CA GLU A 80 -38.39 6.92 -15.87
C GLU A 80 -38.04 7.49 -14.48
N HIS A 81 -37.72 6.62 -13.52
CA HIS A 81 -37.40 7.06 -12.17
C HIS A 81 -36.04 7.79 -12.15
N PHE A 82 -35.96 8.94 -11.48
CA PHE A 82 -34.75 9.79 -11.43
C PHE A 82 -33.48 9.12 -10.87
N THR A 83 -33.60 7.96 -10.22
CA THR A 83 -32.47 7.17 -9.73
C THR A 83 -32.07 6.05 -10.68
N PHE A 84 -32.68 5.93 -11.86
CA PHE A 84 -32.27 4.96 -12.87
C PHE A 84 -30.79 5.17 -13.25
N HIS A 85 -30.09 4.07 -13.48
CA HIS A 85 -28.69 4.10 -13.88
C HIS A 85 -28.38 3.25 -15.12
N GLY A 86 -28.97 2.07 -15.21
CA GLY A 86 -28.75 1.17 -16.34
C GLY A 86 -29.76 0.02 -16.34
N LEU A 87 -29.89 -0.62 -17.49
CA LEU A 87 -30.72 -1.78 -17.70
C LEU A 87 -29.93 -2.79 -18.54
N GLU A 88 -30.04 -4.05 -18.17
CA GLU A 88 -29.52 -5.18 -18.94
C GLU A 88 -30.68 -6.15 -19.20
N GLU A 89 -30.90 -6.45 -20.48
CA GLU A 89 -31.95 -7.39 -20.89
C GLU A 89 -31.46 -8.81 -20.61
N LEU A 90 -32.29 -9.60 -19.93
CA LEU A 90 -32.14 -11.03 -19.75
C LEU A 90 -33.24 -11.72 -20.58
N ASN A 91 -33.16 -13.04 -20.71
CA ASN A 91 -34.10 -13.80 -21.56
C ASN A 91 -35.58 -13.48 -21.24
N ASP A 92 -35.99 -13.57 -19.97
CA ASP A 92 -37.38 -13.43 -19.54
C ASP A 92 -37.59 -12.25 -18.57
N ALA A 93 -36.59 -11.38 -18.40
CA ALA A 93 -36.62 -10.28 -17.44
C ALA A 93 -35.61 -9.19 -17.81
N CYS A 94 -35.67 -8.05 -17.14
CA CYS A 94 -34.61 -7.04 -17.18
C CYS A 94 -33.97 -6.91 -15.80
N GLU A 95 -32.64 -6.88 -15.76
CA GLU A 95 -31.89 -6.39 -14.62
C GLU A 95 -31.83 -4.86 -14.68
N ILE A 96 -32.38 -4.19 -13.67
CA ILE A 96 -32.42 -2.74 -13.58
C ILE A 96 -31.54 -2.27 -12.44
N THR A 97 -30.52 -1.50 -12.80
CA THR A 97 -29.61 -0.88 -11.85
C THR A 97 -30.06 0.53 -11.49
N MET A 98 -30.18 0.80 -10.19
CA MET A 98 -30.66 2.06 -9.61
C MET A 98 -29.61 2.67 -8.67
N LYS A 99 -29.44 3.99 -8.68
CA LYS A 99 -28.71 4.75 -7.67
C LYS A 99 -29.48 4.77 -6.35
N LYS A 100 -28.76 4.88 -5.23
CA LYS A 100 -29.37 5.07 -3.91
C LYS A 100 -29.77 6.53 -3.71
N ARG A 101 -31.04 6.76 -3.34
CA ARG A 101 -31.56 8.11 -3.05
C ARG A 101 -30.96 8.73 -1.79
N ARG A 102 -30.71 7.91 -0.76
CA ARG A 102 -30.12 8.32 0.51
C ARG A 102 -28.92 7.44 0.79
N LEU A 103 -27.79 8.07 1.08
CA LEU A 103 -26.56 7.39 1.45
C LEU A 103 -26.42 7.45 2.97
N ASN A 104 -26.26 6.29 3.60
CA ASN A 104 -25.90 6.20 5.01
C ASN A 104 -24.41 5.87 5.11
N ASN A 105 -23.59 6.89 5.38
CA ASN A 105 -22.15 6.69 5.51
C ASN A 105 -21.80 6.30 6.95
N LYS A 106 -21.66 4.99 7.18
CA LYS A 106 -21.29 4.43 8.49
C LYS A 106 -19.78 4.18 8.63
N ASN A 107 -19.01 4.38 7.57
CA ASN A 107 -17.60 4.03 7.58
C ASN A 107 -16.77 5.19 8.15
N PRO A 108 -15.75 4.91 8.99
CA PRO A 108 -14.89 5.93 9.54
C PRO A 108 -13.84 6.39 8.51
N ILE A 109 -14.28 7.16 7.50
CA ILE A 109 -13.42 7.58 6.37
C ILE A 109 -12.14 8.32 6.81
N HIS A 110 -12.21 9.07 7.91
CA HIS A 110 -11.05 9.76 8.49
C HIS A 110 -9.91 8.80 8.86
N LEU A 111 -10.24 7.56 9.26
CA LEU A 111 -9.25 6.53 9.53
C LEU A 111 -8.45 6.17 8.27
N SER A 112 -9.13 5.99 7.14
CA SER A 112 -8.46 5.66 5.88
C SER A 112 -7.60 6.80 5.38
N ILE A 113 -8.09 8.04 5.53
CA ILE A 113 -7.30 9.23 5.21
C ILE A 113 -6.03 9.24 6.07
N ALA A 114 -6.15 9.08 7.39
CA ALA A 114 -5.01 9.08 8.29
C ALA A 114 -3.99 7.97 7.94
N ILE A 115 -4.45 6.73 7.75
CA ILE A 115 -3.58 5.60 7.39
C ILE A 115 -2.83 5.87 6.08
N TYR A 116 -3.51 6.33 5.01
CA TYR A 116 -2.85 6.66 3.75
C TYR A 116 -1.83 7.79 3.90
N GLN A 117 -2.15 8.84 4.67
CA GLN A 117 -1.23 9.96 4.86
C GLN A 117 -0.01 9.57 5.69
N LEU A 118 -0.19 8.76 6.74
CA LEU A 118 0.91 8.24 7.55
C LEU A 118 1.81 7.28 6.76
N ALA A 119 1.24 6.42 5.92
CA ALA A 119 2.02 5.54 5.03
C ALA A 119 2.87 6.35 4.03
N LYS A 120 2.27 7.38 3.39
CA LYS A 120 3.02 8.29 2.50
C LYS A 120 4.11 9.04 3.25
N LEU A 121 3.80 9.54 4.45
CA LEU A 121 4.77 10.23 5.28
C LEU A 121 5.94 9.30 5.61
N ARG A 122 5.69 8.03 5.98
CA ARG A 122 6.76 7.07 6.26
C ARG A 122 7.66 6.82 5.04
N MET A 123 7.09 6.73 3.84
CA MET A 123 7.88 6.64 2.59
C MET A 123 8.73 7.89 2.34
N LEU A 124 8.18 9.08 2.58
CA LEU A 124 8.91 10.34 2.44
C LEU A 124 10.02 10.48 3.49
N GLN A 125 9.74 10.07 4.73
CA GLN A 125 10.74 10.03 5.80
C GLN A 125 11.86 9.05 5.45
N PHE A 126 11.56 7.88 4.88
CA PHE A 126 12.60 6.99 4.40
C PHE A 126 13.48 7.65 3.33
N TYR A 127 12.88 8.40 2.40
CA TYR A 127 13.66 9.13 1.41
C TYR A 127 14.51 10.25 2.02
N TYR A 128 13.93 11.15 2.81
CA TYR A 128 14.62 12.36 3.30
C TYR A 128 15.46 12.09 4.55
N ASP A 129 14.92 11.36 5.52
CA ASP A 129 15.53 11.17 6.84
C ASP A 129 16.45 9.93 6.90
N CYS A 130 16.41 9.06 5.88
CA CYS A 130 17.33 7.93 5.75
C CYS A 130 18.21 8.07 4.49
N ILE A 131 17.64 7.94 3.29
CA ILE A 131 18.45 7.86 2.06
C ILE A 131 19.20 9.18 1.79
N ASP A 132 18.51 10.32 1.71
CA ASP A 132 19.14 11.63 1.46
C ASP A 132 20.06 12.07 2.60
N PHE A 133 19.69 11.72 3.83
CA PHE A 133 20.50 12.05 5.00
C PHE A 133 21.85 11.34 4.96
N TYR A 134 21.88 10.01 4.77
CA TYR A 134 23.11 9.22 4.86
C TYR A 134 23.95 9.13 3.59
N PHE A 135 23.37 9.36 2.41
CA PHE A 135 24.03 9.20 1.12
C PHE A 135 24.22 10.54 0.40
N ASP A 136 25.31 10.67 -0.36
CA ASP A 136 25.47 11.81 -1.25
C ASP A 136 24.52 11.69 -2.45
N ARG A 137 24.02 12.81 -2.97
CA ARG A 137 23.10 12.83 -4.12
C ARG A 137 23.74 12.28 -5.40
N SER A 138 25.07 12.27 -5.50
CA SER A 138 25.81 11.63 -6.59
C SER A 138 25.89 10.10 -6.47
N ASP A 139 25.64 9.54 -5.28
CA ASP A 139 25.76 8.11 -4.98
C ASP A 139 24.46 7.33 -5.12
N PHE A 140 23.32 8.00 -5.36
CA PHE A 140 22.06 7.31 -5.59
C PHE A 140 21.12 8.03 -6.56
N GLN A 141 20.30 7.24 -7.25
CA GLN A 141 19.20 7.72 -8.06
C GLN A 141 17.92 7.00 -7.65
N TYR A 142 16.92 7.78 -7.23
CA TYR A 142 15.59 7.25 -6.96
C TYR A 142 14.84 7.07 -8.28
N GLN A 143 14.43 5.83 -8.59
CA GLN A 143 13.88 5.47 -9.89
C GLN A 143 12.35 5.41 -9.90
N GLU A 144 11.76 4.75 -8.90
CA GLU A 144 10.31 4.52 -8.85
C GLU A 144 9.87 4.30 -7.40
N MET A 145 8.64 4.69 -7.07
CA MET A 145 7.96 4.32 -5.83
C MET A 145 6.59 3.74 -6.16
N ASP A 146 6.31 2.52 -5.70
CA ASP A 146 4.96 1.97 -5.76
C ASP A 146 4.45 1.63 -4.36
N THR A 147 3.59 2.50 -3.85
CA THR A 147 2.84 2.37 -2.59
C THR A 147 3.73 2.29 -1.34
N ASP A 148 4.34 1.14 -1.08
CA ASP A 148 5.19 0.80 0.06
C ASP A 148 6.57 0.26 -0.37
N SER A 149 6.89 0.35 -1.67
CA SER A 149 8.18 -0.02 -2.24
C SER A 149 8.93 1.19 -2.79
N ALA A 150 10.25 1.18 -2.62
CA ALA A 150 11.18 2.22 -3.10
C ALA A 150 12.28 1.55 -3.94
N TYR A 151 12.44 1.99 -5.18
CA TYR A 151 13.46 1.46 -6.09
C TYR A 151 14.55 2.50 -6.29
N ILE A 152 15.75 2.17 -5.82
CA ILE A 152 16.88 3.09 -5.74
C ILE A 152 18.09 2.41 -6.37
N ALA A 153 18.72 3.07 -7.34
CA ALA A 153 20.04 2.70 -7.83
C ALA A 153 21.10 3.37 -6.96
N PHE A 154 22.16 2.64 -6.64
CA PHE A 154 23.32 3.16 -5.90
C PHE A 154 24.57 3.06 -6.78
N SER A 155 25.54 3.94 -6.52
CA SER A 155 26.85 3.95 -7.20
C SER A 155 27.76 2.78 -6.81
N CYS A 156 27.42 2.04 -5.75
CA CYS A 156 28.21 0.93 -5.23
C CYS A 156 27.36 -0.30 -4.89
N GLU A 157 28.00 -1.48 -4.92
CA GLU A 157 27.36 -2.78 -4.67
C GLU A 157 26.85 -2.93 -3.23
N LYS A 158 27.54 -2.33 -2.26
CA LYS A 158 27.20 -2.39 -0.83
C LYS A 158 26.97 -0.99 -0.25
N PRO A 159 25.87 -0.31 -0.60
CA PRO A 159 25.63 1.09 -0.27
C PRO A 159 25.70 1.38 1.22
N PHE A 160 25.00 0.60 2.03
CA PHE A 160 24.94 0.77 3.49
C PHE A 160 26.24 0.38 4.23
N GLN A 161 27.31 0.03 3.52
CA GLN A 161 28.64 -0.21 4.07
C GLN A 161 29.68 0.76 3.50
N ALA A 162 29.64 1.01 2.19
CA ALA A 162 30.67 1.76 1.48
C ALA A 162 30.30 3.22 1.19
N CYS A 163 29.03 3.51 0.89
CA CYS A 163 28.58 4.79 0.36
C CYS A 163 27.90 5.71 1.39
N ILE A 164 27.91 5.33 2.66
CA ILE A 164 27.48 6.24 3.75
C ILE A 164 28.54 7.32 3.93
N LYS A 165 28.07 8.57 3.97
CA LYS A 165 28.87 9.77 4.28
C LYS A 165 29.78 9.49 5.49
N PRO A 166 31.11 9.64 5.38
CA PRO A 166 32.06 9.24 6.43
C PRO A 166 31.71 9.77 7.81
N GLU A 167 31.28 11.02 7.90
CA GLU A 167 30.90 11.73 9.12
C GLU A 167 29.59 11.24 9.77
N LEU A 168 28.76 10.48 9.05
CA LEU A 168 27.49 9.95 9.57
C LEU A 168 27.54 8.44 9.85
N ARG A 169 28.70 7.78 9.68
CA ARG A 169 28.80 6.32 9.84
C ARG A 169 28.48 5.84 11.26
N GLU A 170 28.96 6.56 12.27
CA GLU A 170 28.68 6.25 13.68
C GLU A 170 27.18 6.40 13.97
N HIS A 171 26.62 7.56 13.60
CA HIS A 171 25.18 7.84 13.70
C HIS A 171 24.33 6.78 12.99
N PHE A 172 24.74 6.33 11.79
CA PHE A 172 24.04 5.28 11.08
C PHE A 172 24.06 3.95 11.85
N GLN A 173 25.19 3.55 12.44
CA GLN A 173 25.22 2.30 13.21
C GLN A 173 24.31 2.33 14.44
N GLU A 174 24.17 3.49 15.08
CA GLU A 174 23.27 3.69 16.21
C GLU A 174 21.79 3.66 15.81
N HIS A 175 21.46 4.21 14.63
CA HIS A 175 20.07 4.46 14.20
C HIS A 175 19.56 3.57 13.05
N LYS A 176 20.38 2.68 12.48
CA LYS A 176 19.96 1.86 11.32
C LYS A 176 18.72 1.00 11.61
N TYR A 177 18.51 0.57 12.84
CA TYR A 177 17.36 -0.25 13.23
C TYR A 177 16.06 0.53 13.40
N ASP A 178 16.09 1.86 13.31
CA ASP A 178 14.88 2.69 13.18
C ASP A 178 14.26 2.56 11.78
N TRP A 179 15.03 2.05 10.82
CA TRP A 179 14.66 1.91 9.41
C TRP A 179 14.63 0.46 8.94
N PHE A 180 15.59 -0.36 9.39
CA PHE A 180 15.82 -1.71 8.87
C PHE A 180 15.64 -2.79 9.96
N PRO A 181 15.27 -4.03 9.59
CA PRO A 181 15.28 -5.17 10.49
C PRO A 181 16.62 -5.35 11.21
N ARG A 182 16.57 -5.71 12.49
CA ARG A 182 17.77 -6.04 13.25
C ARG A 182 18.42 -7.31 12.70
N ASP A 183 19.74 -7.27 12.50
CA ASP A 183 20.51 -8.31 11.79
C ASP A 183 21.54 -9.04 12.67
N TYR A 184 21.66 -8.68 13.96
CA TYR A 184 22.63 -9.30 14.87
C TYR A 184 22.33 -10.77 15.23
N ASN A 185 21.10 -11.25 15.02
CA ASN A 185 20.79 -12.67 15.08
C ASN A 185 19.60 -13.05 14.18
N THR A 186 19.50 -14.33 13.84
CA THR A 186 18.52 -14.85 12.90
C THR A 186 17.08 -14.84 13.42
N GLU A 187 16.87 -14.99 14.74
CA GLU A 187 15.54 -15.00 15.35
C GLU A 187 14.90 -13.61 15.32
N VAL A 188 15.67 -12.59 15.70
CA VAL A 188 15.25 -11.20 15.67
C VAL A 188 15.06 -10.72 14.24
N ALA A 189 15.95 -11.09 13.31
CA ALA A 189 15.78 -10.75 11.90
C ALA A 189 14.47 -11.32 11.32
N LYS A 190 14.13 -12.58 11.66
CA LYS A 190 12.85 -13.20 11.28
C LYS A 190 11.65 -12.49 11.91
N PHE A 191 11.76 -12.08 13.17
CA PHE A 191 10.70 -11.35 13.85
C PHE A 191 10.46 -9.97 13.20
N ASP A 192 11.55 -9.24 12.94
CA ASP A 192 11.54 -7.89 12.37
C ASP A 192 11.15 -7.85 10.90
N HIS A 193 11.36 -8.94 10.16
CA HIS A 193 10.85 -9.09 8.80
C HIS A 193 9.32 -8.92 8.69
N ARG A 194 8.60 -9.10 9.81
CA ARG A 194 7.15 -8.86 9.94
C ARG A 194 6.81 -7.72 10.91
N THR A 195 7.80 -6.99 11.42
CA THR A 195 7.55 -5.80 12.24
C THR A 195 7.11 -4.66 11.32
N PRO A 196 5.97 -3.99 11.60
CA PRO A 196 5.51 -2.86 10.82
C PRO A 196 6.54 -1.71 10.79
N ASP A 197 6.43 -0.86 9.76
CA ASP A 197 7.22 0.36 9.54
C ASP A 197 8.72 0.18 9.23
N LEU A 198 9.23 -1.05 9.20
CA LEU A 198 10.61 -1.36 8.77
C LEU A 198 10.69 -1.63 7.26
N PHE A 199 11.77 -1.15 6.66
CA PHE A 199 12.12 -1.36 5.25
C PHE A 199 13.05 -2.54 5.11
N LYS A 200 12.80 -3.37 4.10
CA LYS A 200 13.59 -4.56 3.82
C LYS A 200 13.95 -4.63 2.35
N ASP A 201 15.09 -5.22 2.07
CA ASP A 201 15.46 -5.54 0.70
C ASP A 201 14.61 -6.72 0.22
N GLU A 202 13.74 -6.48 -0.77
CA GLU A 202 12.92 -7.51 -1.40
C GLU A 202 13.55 -8.06 -2.68
N TRP A 203 14.38 -7.24 -3.36
CA TRP A 203 14.99 -7.59 -4.62
C TRP A 203 16.12 -6.60 -4.95
N SER A 204 17.26 -7.13 -5.36
CA SER A 204 18.41 -6.36 -5.85
C SER A 204 18.88 -6.92 -7.20
N GLY A 205 19.43 -6.04 -8.03
CA GLY A 205 20.05 -6.40 -9.30
C GLY A 205 20.56 -5.17 -10.05
N ASP A 206 21.06 -5.41 -11.26
CA ASP A 206 21.98 -4.47 -11.91
C ASP A 206 21.29 -3.44 -12.81
N ALA A 207 20.07 -3.74 -13.29
CA ALA A 207 19.35 -2.85 -14.20
C ALA A 207 17.85 -2.81 -13.93
N MET A 208 17.29 -1.60 -14.10
CA MET A 208 15.86 -1.33 -14.08
C MET A 208 15.51 -0.42 -15.27
N VAL A 209 14.38 -0.69 -15.90
CA VAL A 209 13.74 0.24 -16.85
C VAL A 209 12.35 0.56 -16.30
N SER A 210 12.12 1.83 -15.96
CA SER A 210 10.80 2.35 -15.59
C SER A 210 10.28 3.26 -16.70
N LEU A 211 9.13 2.93 -17.27
CA LEU A 211 8.52 3.72 -18.34
C LEU A 211 7.43 4.65 -17.80
N SER A 212 6.61 4.13 -16.91
CA SER A 212 5.53 4.88 -16.25
C SER A 212 5.14 4.18 -14.95
N SER A 213 4.30 4.84 -14.16
CA SER A 213 3.84 4.27 -12.89
C SER A 213 3.27 2.87 -13.09
N LYS A 214 3.80 1.91 -12.33
CA LYS A 214 3.42 0.47 -12.37
C LYS A 214 3.73 -0.24 -13.70
N ASN A 215 4.66 0.30 -14.49
CA ASN A 215 5.16 -0.30 -15.73
C ASN A 215 6.69 -0.25 -15.73
N TYR A 216 7.29 -1.30 -15.17
CA TYR A 216 8.73 -1.41 -15.00
C TYR A 216 9.21 -2.85 -15.07
N ILE A 217 10.48 -3.01 -15.44
CA ILE A 217 11.18 -4.29 -15.46
C ILE A 217 12.51 -4.13 -14.72
N PHE A 218 12.85 -5.15 -13.94
CA PHE A 218 14.18 -5.37 -13.42
C PHE A 218 14.79 -6.58 -14.10
N TYR A 219 16.06 -6.50 -14.46
CA TYR A 219 16.76 -7.61 -15.09
C TYR A 219 18.26 -7.57 -14.78
N LEU A 220 18.88 -8.74 -14.86
CA LEU A 220 20.33 -8.87 -14.90
C LEU A 220 20.73 -9.06 -16.37
N PRO A 221 21.51 -8.14 -16.98
CA PRO A 221 21.83 -8.20 -18.41
C PRO A 221 22.41 -9.55 -18.85
N ASP A 222 23.17 -10.21 -17.97
CA ASP A 222 23.87 -11.46 -18.26
C ASP A 222 23.11 -12.73 -17.84
N GLU A 223 21.96 -12.60 -17.18
CA GLU A 223 21.15 -13.76 -16.77
C GLU A 223 19.79 -13.78 -17.49
N SER A 224 19.54 -14.81 -18.29
CA SER A 224 18.33 -14.96 -19.08
C SER A 224 17.03 -15.15 -18.25
N TYR A 225 17.10 -15.31 -16.93
CA TYR A 225 15.96 -15.76 -16.11
C TYR A 225 15.65 -14.95 -14.83
N LYS A 226 16.50 -14.02 -14.39
CA LYS A 226 16.18 -13.19 -13.21
C LYS A 226 15.54 -11.87 -13.63
N VAL A 227 14.25 -11.93 -13.91
CA VAL A 227 13.44 -10.76 -14.30
C VAL A 227 12.29 -10.56 -13.32
N LYS A 228 12.11 -9.34 -12.81
CA LYS A 228 10.89 -8.91 -12.10
C LYS A 228 10.16 -7.92 -13.00
N VAL A 229 8.90 -8.22 -13.35
CA VAL A 229 8.09 -7.38 -14.26
C VAL A 229 6.85 -6.89 -13.55
N SER A 230 6.52 -5.62 -13.76
CA SER A 230 5.22 -5.03 -13.43
C SER A 230 4.68 -4.34 -14.67
N ALA A 231 3.47 -4.70 -15.09
CA ALA A 231 2.80 -4.12 -16.25
C ALA A 231 1.30 -4.01 -15.96
N LYS A 232 0.87 -2.89 -15.39
CA LYS A 232 -0.55 -2.73 -15.03
C LYS A 232 -1.42 -2.48 -16.27
N GLY A 233 -2.37 -3.39 -16.51
CA GLY A 233 -3.38 -3.26 -17.57
C GLY A 233 -3.04 -4.01 -18.86
N VAL A 234 -1.96 -4.78 -18.86
CA VAL A 234 -1.63 -5.82 -19.85
C VAL A 234 -2.14 -7.16 -19.32
#